data_AF-A0A0F9PYP1-F1
#
_entry.id   AF-A0A0F9PYP1-F1
#
_cell.length_a   1.000
_cell.length_b   1.000
_cell.length_c   1.000
_cell.angle_alpha   90.00
_cell.angle_beta   90.00
_cell.angle_gamma   90.00
#
_symmetry.space_group_name_H-M   'P 1'
#
loop_
_entity.id
_entity.type
_entity.pdbx_description
1 polymer ?
#
loop_
_entity_poly.entity_id
_entity_poly.type
_entity_poly.pdbx_seq_one_letter_code
_entity_poly.pdbx_strand_id
1 'polypeptide(L)'
;MTLDETKESQDTSERDTSDKTKETSEQPKTFTEESEKKAVSDALSAAGREAKTLTEKTDEAQRILESAQNTRTAVKAEREQWRSERDEADREVVRQDPEALKSVDERIRQRNEADKLAERRLELDEKEAKHKDRLDEADKVTKERNARDIASKHNVDAKSLLKFTDGSNEAMEELATQLPKKGEPKKPLLTDDSKSIGGGDIPSTAKGKMRAGWDELHKHK
;
A
#
# COMPACT_ATOMS: atom_id res chain seq x y z
N MET A 1 -6.18 32.09 -47.74
CA MET A 1 -5.49 33.37 -47.49
C MET A 1 -5.05 33.33 -46.03
N THR A 2 -3.82 32.84 -45.80
CA THR A 2 -2.59 33.59 -45.41
C THR A 2 -2.53 33.71 -43.88
N LEU A 3 -1.84 32.80 -43.15
CA LEU A 3 -0.39 32.81 -42.86
C LEU A 3 0.09 34.22 -42.49
N ASP A 4 0.39 34.43 -41.20
CA ASP A 4 1.19 35.56 -40.73
C ASP A 4 2.46 34.99 -40.08
N GLU A 5 3.54 35.22 -40.80
CA GLU A 5 4.92 34.90 -40.47
C GLU A 5 5.56 36.17 -39.91
N THR A 6 6.38 36.05 -38.87
CA THR A 6 7.35 37.10 -38.54
C THR A 6 8.74 36.50 -38.43
N LYS A 7 9.44 36.59 -39.57
CA LYS A 7 10.85 36.92 -39.83
C LYS A 7 11.84 36.73 -38.68
N GLU A 8 12.82 35.82 -38.80
CA GLU A 8 14.05 35.93 -39.62
C GLU A 8 15.14 36.74 -38.93
N SER A 9 16.17 36.03 -38.45
CA SER A 9 17.57 36.46 -38.48
C SER A 9 18.40 35.21 -38.75
N GLN A 10 18.78 35.03 -40.01
CA GLN A 10 19.96 34.26 -40.38
C GLN A 10 21.20 35.05 -39.93
N ASP A 11 22.18 34.36 -39.35
CA ASP A 11 23.56 34.68 -39.69
C ASP A 11 24.32 33.39 -40.02
N THR A 12 24.82 33.38 -41.25
CA THR A 12 25.70 32.40 -41.88
C THR A 12 27.11 32.70 -41.42
N SER A 13 27.91 31.77 -40.93
CA SER A 13 28.81 30.86 -41.67
C SER A 13 29.96 30.66 -40.68
N GLU A 14 30.45 29.46 -40.43
CA GLU A 14 31.49 28.89 -41.27
C GLU A 14 31.61 27.39 -41.01
N ARG A 15 31.95 26.75 -42.12
CA ARG A 15 32.19 25.36 -42.38
C ARG A 15 33.52 24.99 -41.72
N ASP A 16 33.52 24.00 -40.83
CA ASP A 16 34.65 23.07 -40.81
C ASP A 16 34.20 21.66 -40.42
N THR A 17 34.29 20.81 -41.43
CA THR A 17 34.18 19.36 -41.38
C THR A 17 35.33 18.80 -40.56
N SER A 18 35.03 18.14 -39.44
CA SER A 18 35.83 16.98 -39.05
C SER A 18 34.97 16.00 -38.28
N ASP A 19 34.75 14.84 -38.91
CA ASP A 19 34.42 13.59 -38.25
C ASP A 19 35.35 13.40 -37.05
N LYS A 20 34.78 13.54 -35.86
CA LYS A 20 35.35 12.97 -34.64
C LYS A 20 34.21 12.33 -33.88
N THR A 21 34.07 11.03 -34.11
CA THR A 21 33.48 10.08 -33.18
C THR A 21 33.94 10.42 -31.77
N LYS A 22 33.09 11.15 -31.03
CA LYS A 22 33.27 11.38 -29.61
C LYS A 22 32.81 10.09 -28.94
N GLU A 23 33.77 9.22 -28.68
CA GLU A 23 33.62 8.11 -27.76
C GLU A 23 32.96 8.65 -26.48
N THR A 24 31.73 8.21 -26.21
CA THR A 24 31.13 8.31 -24.89
C THR A 24 31.88 7.35 -23.98
N SER A 25 33.08 7.74 -23.58
CA SER A 25 33.74 7.19 -22.41
C SER A 25 32.95 7.68 -21.20
N GLU A 26 31.94 6.89 -20.82
CA GLU A 26 31.32 6.99 -19.51
C GLU A 26 32.37 6.62 -18.47
N GLN A 27 33.13 7.62 -18.01
CA GLN A 27 33.93 7.46 -16.80
C GLN A 27 32.97 7.11 -15.66
N PRO A 28 33.25 6.05 -14.88
CA PRO A 28 32.44 5.72 -13.72
C PRO A 28 32.50 6.89 -12.75
N LYS A 29 31.34 7.48 -12.42
CA LYS A 29 31.23 8.51 -11.37
C LYS A 29 31.79 7.94 -10.07
N THR A 30 33.00 8.35 -9.70
CA THR A 30 33.58 8.05 -8.40
C THR A 30 32.83 8.87 -7.35
N PHE A 31 31.98 8.21 -6.56
CA PHE A 31 31.41 8.79 -5.35
C PHE A 31 32.57 9.12 -4.40
N THR A 32 32.77 10.40 -4.13
CA THR A 32 33.71 10.85 -3.11
C THR A 32 32.98 10.87 -1.76
N GLU A 33 33.68 10.54 -0.67
CA GLU A 33 33.08 10.57 0.68
C GLU A 33 32.41 11.92 1.01
N GLU A 34 32.90 13.00 0.42
CA GLU A 34 32.33 14.34 0.59
C GLU A 34 30.96 14.48 -0.10
N SER A 35 30.78 13.85 -1.27
CA SER A 35 29.47 13.77 -1.95
C SER A 35 28.46 12.94 -1.16
N GLU A 36 28.92 11.88 -0.49
CA GLU A 36 28.08 11.05 0.37
C GLU A 36 27.69 11.79 1.65
N LYS A 37 28.64 12.44 2.32
CA LYS A 37 28.39 13.25 3.52
C LYS A 37 27.40 14.39 3.23
N LYS A 38 27.53 15.04 2.07
CA LYS A 38 26.58 16.08 1.63
C LYS A 38 25.19 15.51 1.34
N ALA A 39 25.10 14.40 0.62
CA ALA A 39 23.80 13.75 0.34
C ALA A 39 23.09 13.30 1.63
N VAL A 40 23.83 12.76 2.61
CA VAL A 40 23.29 12.39 3.93
C VAL A 40 22.81 13.63 4.69
N SER A 41 23.58 14.73 4.67
CA SER A 41 23.20 15.99 5.33
C SER A 41 21.95 16.63 4.71
N ASP A 42 21.86 16.63 3.38
CA ASP A 42 20.70 17.13 2.64
C ASP A 42 19.46 16.26 2.92
N ALA A 43 19.62 14.93 2.94
CA ALA A 43 18.55 13.99 3.28
C ALA A 43 18.05 14.15 4.73
N LEU A 44 18.95 14.32 5.70
CA LEU A 44 18.59 14.59 7.10
C LEU A 44 17.88 15.94 7.26
N SER A 45 18.33 16.96 6.52
CA SER A 45 17.70 18.27 6.52
C SER A 45 16.30 18.24 5.90
N ALA A 46 16.13 17.50 4.79
CA ALA A 46 14.84 17.27 4.15
C ALA A 46 13.89 16.50 5.09
N ALA A 47 14.36 15.40 5.69
CA ALA A 47 13.59 14.61 6.64
C ALA A 47 13.18 15.44 7.87
N GLY A 48 14.05 16.30 8.39
CA GLY A 48 13.73 17.19 9.51
C GLY A 48 12.65 18.22 9.16
N ARG A 49 12.68 18.76 7.93
CA ARG A 49 11.61 19.66 7.44
C ARG A 49 10.30 18.93 7.25
N GLU A 50 10.33 17.74 6.64
CA GLU A 50 9.14 16.91 6.45
C GLU A 50 8.51 16.53 7.80
N ALA A 51 9.31 16.08 8.76
CA ALA A 51 8.85 15.77 10.11
C ALA A 51 8.18 16.98 10.75
N LYS A 52 8.78 18.17 10.66
CA LYS A 52 8.19 19.41 11.17
C LYS A 52 6.86 19.75 10.50
N THR A 53 6.78 19.61 9.17
CA THR A 53 5.52 19.86 8.45
C THR A 53 4.44 18.84 8.79
N LEU A 54 4.83 17.59 9.07
CA LEU A 54 3.90 16.56 9.53
C LEU A 54 3.39 16.89 10.93
N THR A 55 4.26 17.30 11.86
CA THR A 55 3.84 17.70 13.21
C THR A 55 2.91 18.90 13.18
N GLU A 56 3.20 19.92 12.37
CA GLU A 56 2.34 21.10 12.23
C GLU A 56 0.96 20.73 11.68
N LYS A 57 0.91 19.84 10.67
CA LYS A 57 -0.36 19.33 10.12
C LYS A 57 -1.14 18.48 11.13
N THR A 58 -0.46 17.67 11.94
CA THR A 58 -1.14 16.88 12.98
C THR A 58 -1.70 17.77 14.08
N ASP A 59 -0.95 18.80 14.50
CA ASP A 59 -1.40 19.76 15.51
C ASP A 59 -2.58 20.59 15.00
N GLU A 60 -2.55 21.01 13.74
CA GLU A 60 -3.66 21.70 13.09
C GLU A 60 -4.90 20.81 13.00
N ALA A 61 -4.73 19.55 12.56
CA ALA A 61 -5.83 18.59 12.51
C ALA A 61 -6.45 18.33 13.91
N GLN A 62 -5.62 18.25 14.95
CA GLN A 62 -6.11 18.11 16.33
C GLN A 62 -6.90 19.33 16.79
N ARG A 63 -6.43 20.56 16.51
CA ARG A 63 -7.17 21.79 16.84
C ARG A 63 -8.50 21.88 16.08
N ILE A 64 -8.53 21.47 14.81
CA ILE A 64 -9.76 21.42 14.01
C ILE A 64 -10.74 20.41 14.63
N LEU A 65 -10.27 19.22 15.00
CA LEU A 65 -11.11 18.22 15.66
C LEU A 65 -11.67 18.70 17.00
N GLU A 66 -10.83 19.31 17.84
CA GLU A 66 -11.25 19.84 19.14
C GLU A 66 -12.26 20.98 18.99
N SER A 67 -12.02 21.92 18.07
CA SER A 67 -12.98 23.00 17.79
C SER A 67 -14.30 22.48 17.20
N ALA A 68 -14.25 21.48 16.32
CA ALA A 68 -15.44 20.81 15.79
C ALA A 68 -16.23 20.07 16.89
N GLN A 69 -15.54 19.46 17.86
CA GLN A 69 -16.19 18.82 19.00
C GLN A 69 -16.84 19.86 19.91
N ASN A 70 -16.14 20.94 20.25
CA ASN A 70 -16.66 22.00 21.11
C ASN A 70 -17.84 22.73 20.48
N THR A 71 -17.80 23.00 19.17
CA THR A 71 -18.94 23.59 18.46
C THR A 71 -20.12 22.62 18.42
N ARG A 72 -19.89 21.32 18.18
CA ARG A 72 -20.94 20.30 18.22
C ARG A 72 -21.59 20.18 19.61
N THR A 73 -20.82 20.21 20.69
CA THR A 73 -21.37 20.15 22.06
C THR A 73 -22.15 21.41 22.40
N ALA A 74 -21.62 22.59 22.05
CA ALA A 74 -22.31 23.87 22.25
C ALA A 74 -23.65 23.91 21.49
N VAL A 75 -23.67 23.55 20.21
CA VAL A 75 -24.91 23.50 19.41
C VAL A 75 -25.89 22.46 19.94
N LYS A 76 -25.41 21.30 20.42
CA LYS A 76 -26.28 20.28 21.04
C LYS A 76 -26.95 20.83 22.30
N ALA A 77 -26.18 21.50 23.16
CA ALA A 77 -26.68 22.10 24.41
C ALA A 77 -27.68 23.22 24.13
N GLU A 78 -27.37 24.13 23.21
CA GLU A 78 -28.27 25.23 22.82
C GLU A 78 -29.60 24.66 22.28
N ARG A 79 -29.53 23.65 21.40
CA ARG A 79 -30.73 22.99 20.86
C ARG A 79 -31.56 22.30 21.93
N GLU A 80 -30.93 21.77 22.97
CA GLU A 80 -31.62 21.15 24.09
C GLU A 80 -32.32 22.19 24.98
N GLN A 81 -31.68 23.33 25.24
CA GLN A 81 -32.30 24.46 25.95
C GLN A 81 -33.53 24.99 25.20
N TRP A 82 -33.39 25.32 23.91
CA TRP A 82 -34.51 25.76 23.07
C TRP A 82 -35.68 24.76 23.03
N ARG A 83 -35.38 23.46 23.08
CA ARG A 83 -36.40 22.42 23.14
C ARG A 83 -37.10 22.40 24.50
N SER A 84 -36.35 22.48 25.59
CA SER A 84 -36.91 22.52 26.94
C SER A 84 -37.81 23.74 27.14
N GLU A 85 -37.38 24.92 26.68
CA GLU A 85 -38.17 26.16 26.77
C GLU A 85 -39.48 26.04 25.98
N ARG A 86 -39.45 25.44 24.79
CA ARG A 86 -40.65 25.19 23.99
C ARG A 86 -41.58 24.19 24.68
N ASP A 87 -41.04 23.09 25.20
CA ASP A 87 -41.82 22.06 25.89
C ASP A 87 -42.49 22.63 27.16
N GLU A 88 -41.83 23.54 27.86
CA GLU A 88 -42.38 24.26 29.00
C GLU A 88 -43.48 25.25 28.58
N ALA A 89 -43.27 26.01 27.52
CA ALA A 89 -44.28 26.90 26.97
C ALA A 89 -45.54 26.13 26.50
N ASP A 90 -45.37 25.01 25.81
CA ASP A 90 -46.47 24.16 25.36
C ASP A 90 -47.28 23.63 26.54
N ARG A 91 -46.62 23.22 27.64
CA ARG A 91 -47.28 22.81 28.89
C ARG A 91 -48.04 23.94 29.57
N GLU A 92 -47.49 25.15 29.57
CA GLU A 92 -48.14 26.30 30.21
C GLU A 92 -49.43 26.70 29.48
N VAL A 93 -49.45 26.61 28.13
CA VAL A 93 -50.64 26.89 27.31
C VAL A 93 -51.80 25.95 27.64
N VAL A 94 -51.51 24.66 27.84
CA VAL A 94 -52.52 23.64 28.12
C VAL A 94 -52.64 23.29 29.61
N ARG A 95 -52.06 24.10 30.49
CA ARG A 95 -51.94 23.81 31.93
C ARG A 95 -53.27 23.52 32.63
N GLN A 96 -54.33 24.19 32.17
CA GLN A 96 -55.67 24.06 32.74
C GLN A 96 -56.49 22.90 32.13
N ASP A 97 -55.99 22.30 31.05
CA ASP A 97 -56.64 21.17 30.39
C ASP A 97 -55.85 19.86 30.65
N PRO A 98 -56.35 18.98 31.53
CA PRO A 98 -55.63 17.77 31.91
C PRO A 98 -55.54 16.73 30.77
N GLU A 99 -56.44 16.74 29.80
CA GLU A 99 -56.38 15.81 28.66
C GLU A 99 -55.35 16.28 27.64
N ALA A 100 -55.37 17.57 27.32
CA ALA A 100 -54.36 18.17 26.44
C ALA A 100 -52.96 18.08 27.05
N LEU A 101 -52.80 18.32 28.36
CA LEU A 101 -51.52 18.21 29.06
C LEU A 101 -50.93 16.80 28.97
N LYS A 102 -51.74 15.76 29.18
CA LYS A 102 -51.30 14.36 29.01
C LYS A 102 -50.79 14.08 27.59
N SER A 103 -51.49 14.60 26.57
CA SER A 103 -51.08 14.40 25.18
C SER A 103 -49.72 15.05 24.86
N VAL A 104 -49.45 16.22 25.44
CA VAL A 104 -48.16 16.93 25.31
C VAL A 104 -47.05 16.16 26.04
N ASP A 105 -47.32 15.70 27.25
CA ASP A 105 -46.36 14.91 28.04
C ASP A 105 -46.02 13.58 27.39
N GLU A 106 -47.00 12.87 26.84
CA GLU A 106 -46.76 11.64 26.09
C GLU A 106 -45.90 11.89 24.85
N ARG A 107 -46.14 12.98 24.12
CA ARG A 107 -45.33 13.36 22.96
C ARG A 107 -43.88 13.68 23.35
N ILE A 108 -43.68 14.44 24.43
CA ILE A 108 -42.34 14.74 24.97
C ILE A 108 -41.64 13.43 25.37
N ARG A 109 -42.36 12.55 26.07
CA ARG A 109 -41.83 11.26 26.51
C ARG A 109 -41.40 10.37 25.34
N GLN A 110 -42.26 10.19 24.35
CA GLN A 110 -41.96 9.36 23.17
C GLN A 110 -40.72 9.86 22.42
N ARG A 111 -40.62 11.19 22.25
CA ARG A 111 -39.43 11.82 21.66
C ARG A 111 -38.18 11.56 22.48
N ASN A 112 -38.23 11.77 23.80
CA ASN A 112 -37.08 11.54 24.69
C ASN A 112 -36.64 10.07 24.70
N GLU A 113 -37.59 9.14 24.62
CA GLU A 113 -37.31 7.71 24.49
C GLU A 113 -36.64 7.39 23.13
N ALA A 114 -37.12 8.01 22.04
CA ALA A 114 -36.51 7.87 20.72
C ALA A 114 -35.08 8.42 20.67
N ASP A 115 -34.83 9.59 21.27
CA ASP A 115 -33.50 10.21 21.35
C ASP A 115 -32.54 9.31 22.16
N LYS A 116 -32.98 8.76 23.31
CA LYS A 116 -32.18 7.80 24.10
C LYS A 116 -31.87 6.52 23.32
N LEU A 117 -32.82 6.01 22.54
CA LEU A 117 -32.58 4.85 21.69
C LEU A 117 -31.57 5.15 20.58
N ALA A 118 -31.65 6.33 19.96
CA ALA A 118 -30.68 6.76 18.96
C ALA A 118 -29.28 6.90 19.55
N GLU A 119 -29.13 7.48 20.74
CA GLU A 119 -27.84 7.58 21.43
C GLU A 119 -27.26 6.21 21.75
N ARG A 120 -28.08 5.26 22.25
CA ARG A 120 -27.63 3.89 22.52
C ARG A 120 -27.19 3.15 21.26
N ARG A 121 -27.85 3.34 20.12
CA ARG A 121 -27.45 2.73 18.85
C ARG A 121 -26.07 3.22 18.42
N LEU A 122 -25.84 4.53 18.48
CA LEU A 122 -24.53 5.11 18.17
C LEU A 122 -23.43 4.56 19.11
N GLU A 123 -23.72 4.44 20.41
CA GLU A 123 -22.76 3.88 21.37
C GLU A 123 -22.44 2.40 21.11
N LEU A 124 -23.45 1.61 20.70
CA LEU A 124 -23.25 0.22 20.31
C LEU A 124 -22.41 0.12 19.04
N ASP A 125 -22.72 0.91 18.01
CA ASP A 125 -21.95 0.92 16.75
C ASP A 125 -20.48 1.26 17.01
N GLU A 126 -20.20 2.26 17.87
CA GLU A 126 -18.84 2.61 18.27
C GLU A 126 -18.14 1.49 19.05
N LYS A 127 -18.86 0.79 19.93
CA LYS A 127 -18.32 -0.35 20.70
C LYS A 127 -18.03 -1.54 19.80
N GLU A 128 -18.92 -1.83 18.85
CA GLU A 128 -18.75 -2.91 17.88
C GLU A 128 -17.55 -2.66 16.98
N ALA A 129 -17.37 -1.43 16.49
CA ALA A 129 -16.19 -1.04 15.72
C ALA A 129 -14.90 -1.25 16.53
N LYS A 130 -14.83 -0.72 17.76
CA LYS A 130 -13.67 -0.91 18.65
C LYS A 130 -13.42 -2.38 18.98
N HIS A 131 -14.47 -3.17 19.15
CA HIS A 131 -14.34 -4.59 19.45
C HIS A 131 -13.78 -5.34 18.24
N LYS A 132 -14.25 -5.03 17.03
CA LYS A 132 -13.73 -5.61 15.80
C LYS A 132 -12.25 -5.27 15.60
N ASP A 133 -11.86 -4.01 15.81
CA ASP A 133 -10.46 -3.60 15.71
C ASP A 133 -9.57 -4.38 16.71
N ARG A 134 -10.05 -4.55 17.95
CA ARG A 134 -9.35 -5.35 18.97
C ARG A 134 -9.24 -6.82 18.60
N LEU A 135 -10.27 -7.41 17.99
CA LEU A 135 -10.21 -8.79 17.50
C LEU A 135 -9.18 -8.91 16.37
N ASP A 136 -9.18 -8.00 15.40
CA ASP A 136 -8.23 -7.99 14.30
C ASP A 136 -6.78 -7.83 14.80
N GLU A 137 -6.55 -7.00 15.82
CA GLU A 137 -5.26 -6.88 16.49
C GLU A 137 -4.87 -8.15 17.25
N ALA A 138 -5.79 -8.74 18.02
CA ALA A 138 -5.56 -9.98 18.75
C ALA A 138 -5.24 -11.14 17.80
N ASP A 139 -5.94 -11.24 16.67
CA ASP A 139 -5.69 -12.23 15.64
C ASP A 139 -4.31 -12.06 15.02
N LYS A 140 -3.90 -10.83 14.67
CA LYS A 140 -2.54 -10.56 14.17
C LYS A 140 -1.48 -11.00 15.18
N VAL A 141 -1.63 -10.64 16.45
CA VAL A 141 -0.69 -11.02 17.51
C VAL A 141 -0.62 -12.53 17.68
N THR A 142 -1.77 -13.22 17.63
CA THR A 142 -1.85 -14.67 17.75
C THR A 142 -1.15 -15.36 16.59
N LYS A 143 -1.43 -14.92 15.35
CA LYS A 143 -0.78 -15.45 14.13
C LYS A 143 0.73 -15.23 14.17
N GLU A 144 1.19 -14.04 14.57
CA GLU A 144 2.62 -13.77 14.71
C GLU A 144 3.30 -14.65 15.76
N ARG A 145 2.64 -14.88 16.89
CA ARG A 145 3.16 -15.75 17.95
C ARG A 145 3.30 -17.18 17.45
N ASN A 146 2.25 -17.73 16.85
CA ASN A 146 2.26 -19.06 16.28
C ASN A 146 3.37 -19.21 15.20
N ALA A 147 3.51 -18.22 14.32
CA ALA A 147 4.56 -18.20 13.31
C ALA A 147 5.97 -18.18 13.91
N ARG A 148 6.20 -17.42 15.00
CA ARG A 148 7.48 -17.40 15.70
C ARG A 148 7.79 -18.74 16.38
N ASP A 149 6.80 -19.36 17.00
CA ASP A 149 6.96 -20.63 17.70
C ASP A 149 7.29 -21.75 16.70
N ILE A 150 6.57 -21.84 15.58
CA ILE A 150 6.81 -22.83 14.52
C ILE A 150 8.12 -22.55 13.78
N ALA A 151 8.41 -21.28 13.46
CA ALA A 151 9.67 -20.90 12.83
C ALA A 151 10.88 -21.27 13.70
N SER A 152 10.77 -21.11 15.02
CA SER A 152 11.81 -21.54 15.97
C SER A 152 11.98 -23.05 15.98
N LYS A 153 10.89 -23.82 15.99
CA LYS A 153 10.93 -25.29 15.99
C LYS A 153 11.53 -25.88 14.72
N HIS A 154 11.15 -25.36 13.56
CA HIS A 154 11.57 -25.88 12.25
C HIS A 154 12.79 -25.16 11.67
N ASN A 155 13.31 -24.16 12.39
CA ASN A 155 14.41 -23.30 11.96
C ASN A 155 14.15 -22.65 10.59
N VAL A 156 12.94 -22.12 10.37
CA VAL A 156 12.52 -21.44 9.12
C VAL A 156 12.26 -19.96 9.38
N ASP A 157 11.93 -19.19 8.34
CA ASP A 157 11.60 -17.77 8.48
C ASP A 157 10.12 -17.54 8.78
N ALA A 158 9.84 -16.88 9.91
CA ALA A 158 8.48 -16.58 10.37
C ALA A 158 7.71 -15.67 9.40
N LYS A 159 8.40 -14.77 8.70
CA LYS A 159 7.74 -13.90 7.68
C LYS A 159 7.30 -14.71 6.48
N SER A 160 8.05 -15.74 6.08
CA SER A 160 7.62 -16.66 5.01
C SER A 160 6.39 -17.45 5.42
N LEU A 161 6.32 -17.93 6.67
CA LEU A 161 5.13 -18.62 7.18
C LEU A 161 3.88 -17.72 7.14
N LEU A 162 3.99 -16.48 7.64
CA LEU A 162 2.87 -15.53 7.65
C LEU A 162 2.42 -15.05 6.26
N LYS A 163 3.32 -15.10 5.26
CA LYS A 163 2.99 -14.68 3.88
C LYS A 163 2.20 -15.73 3.10
N PHE A 164 2.43 -17.01 3.41
CA PHE A 164 1.90 -18.12 2.61
C PHE A 164 0.90 -18.99 3.39
N THR A 165 0.52 -18.57 4.60
CA THR A 165 -0.49 -19.25 5.42
C THR A 165 -1.51 -18.27 5.96
N ASP A 166 -2.65 -18.80 6.39
CA ASP A 166 -3.71 -18.06 7.09
C ASP A 166 -3.37 -17.75 8.56
N GLY A 167 -2.22 -18.27 9.05
CA GLY A 167 -1.77 -18.17 10.42
C GLY A 167 -2.33 -19.26 11.35
N SER A 168 -2.96 -20.30 10.81
CA SER A 168 -3.30 -21.51 11.55
C SER A 168 -2.05 -22.35 11.83
N ASN A 169 -2.05 -23.06 12.97
CA ASN A 169 -0.88 -23.86 13.39
C ASN A 169 -0.58 -25.00 12.40
N GLU A 170 -1.61 -25.70 11.92
CA GLU A 170 -1.47 -26.83 11.01
C GLU A 170 -0.85 -26.40 9.67
N ALA A 171 -1.40 -25.36 9.03
CA ALA A 171 -0.87 -24.85 7.78
C ALA A 171 0.56 -24.30 7.92
N MET A 172 0.87 -23.66 9.05
CA MET A 172 2.23 -23.18 9.32
C MET A 172 3.22 -24.31 9.56
N GLU A 173 2.84 -25.40 10.24
CA GLU A 173 3.70 -26.57 10.42
C GLU A 173 3.94 -27.29 9.09
N GLU A 174 2.89 -27.54 8.30
CA GLU A 174 3.02 -28.16 6.98
C GLU A 174 3.96 -27.37 6.06
N LEU A 175 3.75 -26.06 5.97
CA LEU A 175 4.62 -25.19 5.17
C LEU A 175 6.05 -25.15 5.74
N ALA A 176 6.22 -25.12 7.06
CA ALA A 176 7.53 -25.11 7.69
C ALA A 176 8.36 -26.36 7.36
N THR A 177 7.73 -27.51 7.14
CA THR A 177 8.44 -28.72 6.69
C THR A 177 8.96 -28.63 5.25
N GLN A 178 8.31 -27.83 4.41
CA GLN A 178 8.66 -27.68 2.98
C GLN A 178 9.63 -26.53 2.72
N LEU A 179 9.72 -25.58 3.66
CA LEU A 179 10.58 -24.41 3.52
C LEU A 179 12.07 -24.75 3.76
N PRO A 180 12.98 -24.06 3.06
CA PRO A 180 14.41 -24.20 3.31
C PRO A 180 14.75 -23.68 4.72
N LYS A 181 15.66 -24.39 5.41
CA LYS A 181 16.07 -23.99 6.76
C LYS A 181 16.89 -22.70 6.70
N LYS A 182 16.77 -21.88 7.74
CA LYS A 182 17.58 -20.67 7.92
C LYS A 182 19.06 -21.02 7.87
N GLY A 183 19.76 -20.45 6.89
CA GLY A 183 21.20 -20.65 6.69
C GLY A 183 21.57 -21.74 5.70
N GLU A 184 20.61 -22.52 5.18
CA GLU A 184 20.90 -23.39 4.03
C GLU A 184 21.05 -22.51 2.78
N PRO A 185 22.13 -22.67 2.00
CA PRO A 185 22.27 -21.95 0.75
C PRO A 185 21.10 -22.32 -0.13
N LYS A 186 20.41 -21.31 -0.68
CA LYS A 186 19.38 -21.51 -1.71
C LYS A 186 20.01 -22.43 -2.75
N LYS A 187 19.49 -23.66 -2.88
CA LYS A 187 19.99 -24.59 -3.90
C LYS A 187 19.98 -23.79 -5.21
N PRO A 188 21.13 -23.65 -5.88
CA PRO A 188 21.18 -22.91 -7.12
C PRO A 188 20.12 -23.54 -8.03
N LEU A 189 19.23 -22.70 -8.58
CA LEU A 189 18.39 -23.11 -9.69
C LEU A 189 19.37 -23.62 -10.74
N LEU A 190 19.31 -24.92 -11.00
CA LEU A 190 19.92 -25.48 -12.20
C LEU A 190 19.19 -24.77 -13.34
N THR A 191 19.82 -23.73 -13.89
CA THR A 191 19.51 -23.30 -15.25
C THR A 191 19.66 -24.56 -16.08
N ASP A 192 18.56 -25.00 -16.68
CA ASP A 192 18.63 -25.91 -17.80
C ASP A 192 19.50 -25.20 -18.82
N ASP A 193 20.79 -25.51 -18.79
CA ASP A 193 21.73 -25.13 -19.83
C ASP A 193 21.23 -25.88 -21.05
N SER A 194 20.26 -25.26 -21.72
CA SER A 194 19.67 -25.64 -22.98
C SER A 194 20.74 -25.52 -24.06
N LYS A 195 21.79 -26.33 -23.91
CA LYS A 195 22.76 -26.68 -24.92
C LYS A 195 22.04 -27.66 -25.83
N SER A 196 21.08 -27.10 -26.57
CA SER A 196 20.67 -27.64 -27.84
C SER A 196 21.97 -27.85 -28.62
N ILE A 197 22.36 -29.11 -28.79
CA ILE A 197 23.35 -29.55 -29.78
C ILE A 197 22.64 -29.39 -31.12
N GLY A 198 22.44 -28.13 -31.50
CA GLY A 198 21.83 -27.69 -32.73
C GLY A 198 22.93 -27.07 -33.58
N GLY A 199 23.59 -27.92 -34.38
CA GLY A 199 24.46 -27.50 -35.47
C GLY A 199 25.95 -27.54 -35.15
N GLY A 200 26.66 -28.48 -35.77
CA GLY A 200 28.12 -28.47 -35.85
C GLY A 200 28.79 -29.70 -35.26
N ASP A 201 28.66 -30.82 -35.96
CA ASP A 201 29.78 -31.66 -36.43
C ASP A 201 29.28 -33.07 -36.70
N ILE A 202 28.99 -33.31 -37.97
CA ILE A 202 28.77 -34.66 -38.48
C ILE A 202 30.15 -35.34 -38.47
N PRO A 203 30.34 -36.47 -37.76
CA PRO A 203 31.61 -37.19 -37.80
C PRO A 203 31.95 -37.56 -39.24
N SER A 204 33.20 -37.30 -39.65
CA SER A 204 33.71 -37.45 -41.03
C SER A 204 33.52 -38.84 -41.63
N THR A 205 33.22 -39.85 -40.81
CA THR A 205 32.90 -41.22 -41.21
C THR A 205 31.52 -41.38 -41.87
N ALA A 206 30.61 -40.41 -41.72
CA ALA A 206 29.29 -40.44 -42.36
C ALA A 206 29.29 -39.85 -43.79
N LYS A 207 30.28 -39.02 -44.14
CA LYS A 207 30.39 -38.40 -45.48
C LYS A 207 30.73 -39.41 -46.58
N GLY A 208 31.45 -40.49 -46.24
CA GLY A 208 31.83 -41.54 -47.19
C GLY A 208 30.65 -42.43 -47.63
N LYS A 209 29.70 -42.69 -46.72
CA LYS A 209 28.55 -43.58 -47.01
C LYS A 209 27.48 -42.93 -47.88
N MET A 210 27.28 -41.61 -47.77
CA MET A 210 26.29 -40.91 -48.60
C MET A 210 26.73 -40.75 -50.07
N ARG A 211 28.04 -40.69 -50.35
CA ARG A 211 28.54 -40.56 -51.72
C ARG A 211 28.46 -41.88 -52.49
N ALA A 212 28.73 -43.02 -51.83
CA ALA A 212 28.60 -44.35 -52.43
C ALA A 212 27.16 -44.68 -52.83
N GLY A 213 26.16 -44.31 -52.01
CA GLY A 213 24.75 -44.54 -52.33
C GLY A 213 24.22 -43.69 -53.50
N TRP A 214 24.87 -42.56 -53.81
CA TRP A 214 24.46 -41.69 -54.93
C TRP A 214 25.02 -42.19 -56.27
N ASP A 215 26.27 -42.69 -56.29
CA ASP A 215 26.90 -43.24 -57.49
C ASP A 215 26.31 -44.60 -57.93
N GLU A 216 25.68 -45.34 -57.02
CA GLU A 216 24.98 -46.60 -57.32
C GLU A 216 23.59 -46.37 -57.94
N LEU A 217 22.89 -45.30 -57.55
CA LEU A 217 21.56 -44.96 -58.05
C LEU A 217 21.58 -44.38 -59.47
N HIS A 218 22.72 -43.85 -59.92
CA HIS A 218 22.86 -43.14 -61.21
C HIS A 218 23.67 -43.89 -62.27
N LYS A 219 24.00 -45.17 -62.06
CA LYS A 219 24.71 -46.00 -63.06
C LYS A 219 23.84 -46.59 -64.18
N HIS A 220 22.52 -46.42 -64.12
CA HIS A 220 21.60 -46.79 -65.19
C HIS A 220 20.79 -45.58 -65.65
N LYS A 221 21.42 -44.74 -66.47
CA LYS A 221 20.77 -43.91 -67.49
C LYS A 221 21.80 -43.43 -68.50
#